data_AF-A0A378MX17-F1
#
_entry.id   AF-A0A378MX17-F1
#
_cell.length_a   1.000
_cell.length_b   1.000
_cell.length_c   1.000
_cell.angle_alpha   90.00
_cell.angle_beta   90.00
_cell.angle_gamma   90.00
#
_symmetry.space_group_name_H-M   'P 1'
#
loop_
_entity.id
_entity.type
_entity.pdbx_description
1 polymer ?
#
loop_
_entity_poly.entity_id
_entity_poly.type
_entity_poly.pdbx_seq_one_letter_code
_entity_poly.pdbx_strand_id
1 'polypeptide(L)'
;MQKLTFSPPLLNTPCPWCSELESLRELYACEYTGAVTTRTSMPQPYPHDWAKNQYVLFDSNAQKTASVNTQDATSLQTASLNTIGLSPNNLDTTISFVRTISNELTAPSSKPFIISVFGSPEEVGECYEKIVAFQTEVKMPLAMEINISCPNIPGEISPAYSAEELSHYLHALQTSLKKTGSR
;
A
#
# COMPACT_ATOMS: atom_id res chain seq x y z
N MET A 1 -19.45 -3.35 10.37
CA MET A 1 -18.10 -3.57 9.82
C MET A 1 -17.86 -5.08 9.73
N GLN A 2 -17.47 -5.57 8.56
CA GLN A 2 -17.09 -6.98 8.38
C GLN A 2 -15.74 -7.22 9.07
N LYS A 3 -15.63 -8.30 9.85
CA LYS A 3 -14.35 -8.71 10.43
C LYS A 3 -13.48 -9.32 9.32
N LEU A 4 -12.28 -8.78 9.14
CA LEU A 4 -11.30 -9.34 8.21
C LEU A 4 -10.64 -10.58 8.82
N THR A 5 -10.38 -11.58 7.98
CA THR A 5 -9.67 -12.80 8.34
C THR A 5 -8.49 -12.96 7.39
N PHE A 6 -7.29 -13.11 7.95
CA PHE A 6 -6.07 -13.37 7.18
C PHE A 6 -5.61 -14.80 7.45
N SER A 7 -5.69 -15.66 6.43
CA SER A 7 -5.28 -17.06 6.53
C SER A 7 -4.53 -17.47 5.26
N PRO A 8 -3.22 -17.79 5.33
CA PRO A 8 -2.35 -17.72 6.53
C PRO A 8 -2.16 -16.26 7.04
N PRO A 9 -1.69 -16.04 8.28
CA PRO A 9 -1.47 -14.70 8.84
C PRO A 9 -0.18 -14.05 8.30
N LEU A 10 0.06 -14.17 6.99
CA LEU A 10 1.20 -13.61 6.27
C LEU A 10 0.68 -12.72 5.14
N LEU A 11 1.30 -11.57 4.97
CA LEU A 11 1.01 -10.59 3.93
C LEU A 11 2.28 -9.85 3.57
N ASN A 12 2.33 -9.27 2.39
CA ASN A 12 3.44 -8.41 1.99
C ASN A 12 3.34 -7.03 2.65
N THR A 13 4.47 -6.35 2.77
CA THR A 13 4.53 -4.92 3.11
C THR A 13 4.31 -4.07 1.86
N PRO A 14 3.84 -2.81 2.00
CA PRO A 14 3.85 -1.83 0.92
C PRO A 14 5.29 -1.60 0.42
N CYS A 15 5.62 -2.07 -0.77
CA CYS A 15 6.97 -2.04 -1.34
C CYS A 15 6.93 -1.97 -2.88
N PRO A 16 8.07 -1.86 -3.59
CA PRO A 16 8.08 -1.80 -5.05
C PRO A 16 7.40 -2.99 -5.74
N TRP A 17 7.46 -4.18 -5.13
CA TRP A 17 6.85 -5.42 -5.62
C TRP A 17 5.32 -5.50 -5.48
N CYS A 18 4.66 -4.43 -5.06
CA CYS A 18 3.21 -4.32 -5.08
C CYS A 18 2.75 -3.02 -5.75
N SER A 19 3.50 -2.55 -6.75
CA SER A 19 3.20 -1.33 -7.53
C SER A 19 2.44 -1.62 -8.83
N GLU A 20 2.70 -2.77 -9.47
CA GLU A 20 2.23 -3.10 -10.81
C GLU A 20 1.20 -4.24 -10.77
N LEU A 21 0.32 -4.27 -11.77
CA LEU A 21 -0.75 -5.28 -11.90
C LEU A 21 -0.21 -6.70 -11.75
N GLU A 22 0.91 -7.01 -12.41
CA GLU A 22 1.41 -8.38 -12.52
C GLU A 22 1.93 -8.86 -11.17
N SER A 23 2.67 -8.02 -10.45
CA SER A 23 3.14 -8.35 -9.11
C SER A 23 1.98 -8.43 -8.10
N LEU A 24 0.95 -7.58 -8.22
CA LEU A 24 -0.26 -7.69 -7.38
C LEU A 24 -1.03 -8.98 -7.67
N ARG A 25 -1.12 -9.38 -8.94
CA ARG A 25 -1.77 -10.63 -9.36
C ARG A 25 -1.02 -11.84 -8.78
N GLU A 26 0.30 -11.86 -8.88
CA GLU A 26 1.15 -12.91 -8.30
C GLU A 26 0.99 -13.01 -6.78
N LEU A 27 1.04 -11.87 -6.07
CA LEU A 27 0.82 -11.80 -4.62
C LEU A 27 -0.58 -12.32 -4.25
N TYR A 28 -1.59 -12.01 -5.06
CA TYR A 28 -2.95 -12.45 -4.79
C TYR A 28 -3.14 -13.96 -5.04
N ALA A 29 -2.51 -14.50 -6.08
CA ALA A 29 -2.51 -15.93 -6.38
C ALA A 29 -1.68 -16.78 -5.40
N CYS A 30 -0.72 -16.17 -4.69
CA CYS A 30 0.15 -16.87 -3.74
C CYS A 30 -0.66 -17.46 -2.56
N GLU A 31 -0.62 -18.79 -2.41
CA GLU A 31 -1.31 -19.50 -1.33
C GLU A 31 -0.72 -19.23 0.06
N TYR A 32 0.52 -18.74 0.11
CA TYR A 32 1.21 -18.44 1.36
C TYR A 32 0.93 -17.03 1.91
N THR A 33 0.13 -16.21 1.22
CA THR A 33 -0.33 -14.92 1.74
C THR A 33 -1.84 -14.96 1.99
N GLY A 34 -2.26 -14.52 3.17
CA GLY A 34 -3.67 -14.39 3.55
C GLY A 34 -4.26 -13.02 3.27
N ALA A 35 -3.46 -12.06 2.81
CA ALA A 35 -3.87 -10.75 2.29
C ALA A 35 -2.79 -10.19 1.35
N VAL A 36 -3.15 -9.18 0.54
CA VAL A 36 -2.20 -8.42 -0.28
C VAL A 36 -2.30 -6.95 0.06
N THR A 37 -1.16 -6.31 0.31
CA THR A 37 -1.09 -4.86 0.51
C THR A 37 -0.51 -4.21 -0.74
N THR A 38 -1.14 -3.14 -1.22
CA THR A 38 -0.64 -2.37 -2.38
C THR A 38 0.48 -1.41 -1.96
N ARG A 39 1.31 -0.96 -2.90
CA ARG A 39 2.25 0.13 -2.62
C ARG A 39 1.45 1.40 -2.32
N THR A 40 1.90 2.14 -1.32
CA THR A 40 1.22 3.36 -0.88
C THR A 40 1.00 4.32 -2.05
N SER A 41 -0.26 4.54 -2.38
CA SER A 41 -0.71 5.39 -3.49
C SER A 41 -1.23 6.73 -2.97
N MET A 42 -1.12 7.77 -3.79
CA MET A 42 -1.72 9.08 -3.52
C MET A 42 -2.80 9.38 -4.57
N PRO A 43 -3.65 10.41 -4.38
CA PRO A 43 -4.58 10.84 -5.42
C PRO A 43 -3.88 11.20 -6.74
N GLN A 44 -2.70 11.81 -6.64
CA GLN A 44 -1.81 12.09 -7.78
C GLN A 44 -0.61 11.13 -7.79
N PRO A 45 -0.04 10.81 -8.97
CA PRO A 45 1.18 10.01 -9.06
C PRO A 45 2.32 10.59 -8.21
N TYR A 46 3.06 9.74 -7.49
CA TYR A 46 4.31 10.17 -6.86
C TYR A 46 5.35 10.46 -7.96
N PRO A 47 6.09 11.59 -7.92
CA PRO A 47 7.10 11.94 -8.91
C PRO A 47 8.36 11.08 -8.72
N HIS A 48 8.24 9.80 -9.07
CA HIS A 48 9.30 8.81 -8.90
C HIS A 48 10.48 9.11 -9.82
N ASP A 49 11.65 9.31 -9.23
CA ASP A 49 12.92 9.53 -9.91
C ASP A 49 13.78 8.27 -9.74
N TRP A 50 13.93 7.46 -10.80
CA TRP A 50 14.67 6.21 -10.77
C TRP A 50 16.16 6.34 -10.37
N ALA A 51 16.73 7.55 -10.48
CA ALA A 51 18.09 7.83 -10.03
C ALA A 51 18.16 8.11 -8.51
N LYS A 52 17.04 8.45 -7.86
CA LYS A 52 16.98 8.80 -6.42
C LYS A 52 16.18 7.80 -5.60
N ASN A 53 15.10 7.27 -6.15
CA ASN A 53 14.19 6.35 -5.51
C ASN A 53 14.65 4.92 -5.78
N GLN A 54 15.53 4.45 -4.91
CA GLN A 54 16.29 3.22 -5.13
C GLN A 54 16.20 2.30 -3.92
N TYR A 55 16.54 1.04 -4.12
CA TYR A 55 16.77 0.10 -3.04
C TYR A 55 18.04 -0.71 -3.29
N VAL A 56 18.61 -1.22 -2.21
CA VAL A 56 19.73 -2.16 -2.25
C VAL A 56 19.56 -3.23 -1.19
N LEU A 57 19.91 -4.45 -1.54
CA LEU A 57 20.00 -5.58 -0.62
C LEU A 57 21.47 -5.77 -0.25
N PHE A 58 21.77 -6.05 1.01
CA PHE A 58 23.15 -6.16 1.48
C PHE A 58 23.33 -7.20 2.58
N ASP A 59 24.54 -7.75 2.66
CA ASP A 59 25.00 -8.56 3.78
C ASP A 59 25.44 -7.63 4.91
N SER A 60 24.70 -7.62 6.01
CA SER A 60 24.98 -6.74 7.16
C SER A 60 26.26 -7.10 7.90
N ASN A 61 26.73 -8.35 7.81
CA ASN A 61 27.91 -8.84 8.49
C ASN A 61 29.17 -8.56 7.65
N ALA A 62 29.13 -8.91 6.36
CA ALA A 62 30.25 -8.69 5.44
C ALA A 62 30.30 -7.25 4.89
N GLN A 63 29.26 -6.45 5.12
CA GLN A 63 29.09 -5.09 4.59
C GLN A 63 29.19 -5.04 3.05
N LYS A 64 28.64 -6.06 2.38
CA LYS A 64 28.65 -6.17 0.92
C LYS A 64 27.27 -5.95 0.35
N THR A 65 27.18 -5.00 -0.59
CA THR A 65 25.94 -4.67 -1.30
C THR A 65 25.79 -5.50 -2.56
N ALA A 66 24.56 -5.90 -2.87
CA ALA A 66 24.18 -6.29 -4.23
C ALA A 66 24.08 -5.05 -5.12
N SER A 67 23.77 -5.26 -6.40
CA SER A 67 23.47 -4.17 -7.33
C SER A 67 22.21 -3.42 -6.89
N VAL A 68 22.21 -2.10 -7.11
CA VAL A 68 21.06 -1.25 -6.83
C VAL A 68 19.90 -1.63 -7.75
N ASN A 69 18.68 -1.64 -7.21
CA ASN A 69 17.44 -1.96 -7.92
C ASN A 69 17.41 -3.35 -8.58
N THR A 70 18.23 -4.30 -8.13
CA THR A 70 18.18 -5.69 -8.59
C THR A 70 17.47 -6.58 -7.56
N GLN A 71 16.69 -7.54 -8.05
CA GLN A 71 15.96 -8.49 -7.21
C GLN A 71 16.79 -9.74 -6.86
N ASP A 72 18.00 -9.87 -7.42
CA ASP A 72 18.87 -11.05 -7.32
C ASP A 72 19.57 -11.18 -5.94
N ALA A 73 18.77 -11.19 -4.88
CA ALA A 73 19.27 -11.49 -3.54
C ALA A 73 19.70 -12.95 -3.48
N THR A 74 20.95 -13.19 -3.07
CA THR A 74 21.35 -14.50 -2.55
C THR A 74 20.95 -14.59 -1.08
N SER A 75 21.05 -15.79 -0.50
CA SER A 75 20.84 -15.99 0.95
C SER A 75 21.82 -15.21 1.83
N LEU A 76 22.85 -14.57 1.26
CA LEU A 76 23.81 -13.73 1.97
C LEU A 76 23.29 -12.30 2.22
N GLN A 77 22.37 -11.79 1.40
CA GLN A 77 21.79 -10.48 1.61
C GLN A 77 20.68 -10.57 2.67
N THR A 78 21.04 -10.28 3.92
CA THR A 78 20.16 -10.39 5.09
C THR A 78 19.44 -9.08 5.44
N ALA A 79 19.78 -7.98 4.79
CA ALA A 79 19.23 -6.65 5.09
C ALA A 79 18.97 -5.84 3.81
N SER A 80 18.21 -4.75 3.95
CA SER A 80 17.92 -3.81 2.86
C SER A 80 17.98 -2.36 3.31
N LEU A 81 18.29 -1.46 2.37
CA LEU A 81 18.21 -0.01 2.52
C LEU A 81 17.48 0.55 1.31
N ASN A 82 16.64 1.57 1.52
CA ASN A 82 15.84 2.13 0.44
C ASN A 82 15.55 3.63 0.61
N THR A 83 15.30 4.27 -0.52
CA THR A 83 14.81 5.65 -0.69
C THR A 83 13.62 5.67 -1.67
N ILE A 84 12.91 4.54 -1.79
CA ILE A 84 11.94 4.23 -2.86
C ILE A 84 10.77 5.21 -3.00
N GLY A 85 10.47 6.02 -1.97
CA GLY A 85 9.31 6.89 -1.97
C GLY A 85 7.98 6.13 -2.10
N LEU A 86 6.95 6.82 -2.58
CA LEU A 86 5.59 6.28 -2.74
C LEU A 86 5.37 5.68 -4.14
N SER A 87 4.17 5.16 -4.41
CA SER A 87 3.83 4.56 -5.69
C SER A 87 3.86 5.60 -6.83
N PRO A 88 4.53 5.31 -7.96
CA PRO A 88 4.42 6.13 -9.17
C PRO A 88 3.01 6.06 -9.77
N ASN A 89 2.22 5.05 -9.44
CA ASN A 89 0.83 4.94 -9.83
C ASN A 89 -0.06 5.69 -8.83
N ASN A 90 -1.05 6.43 -9.32
CA ASN A 90 -2.06 7.04 -8.48
C ASN A 90 -3.10 6.02 -7.98
N LEU A 91 -3.93 6.43 -7.03
CA LEU A 91 -4.95 5.56 -6.44
C LEU A 91 -5.91 4.96 -7.49
N ASP A 92 -6.32 5.75 -8.49
CA ASP A 92 -7.26 5.28 -9.50
C ASP A 92 -6.64 4.16 -10.36
N THR A 93 -5.35 4.25 -10.68
CA THR A 93 -4.60 3.19 -11.36
C THR A 93 -4.51 1.93 -10.48
N THR A 94 -4.16 2.09 -9.20
CA THR A 94 -4.12 0.98 -8.25
C THR A 94 -5.48 0.28 -8.10
N ILE A 95 -6.58 1.05 -8.03
CA ILE A 95 -7.96 0.52 -8.03
C ILE A 95 -8.25 -0.24 -9.32
N SER A 96 -7.81 0.25 -10.48
CA SER A 96 -8.00 -0.44 -11.76
C SER A 96 -7.28 -1.80 -11.81
N PHE A 97 -6.13 -1.91 -11.15
CA PHE A 97 -5.41 -3.18 -11.05
C PHE A 97 -6.16 -4.18 -10.18
N VAL A 98 -6.60 -3.76 -8.99
CA VAL A 98 -7.41 -4.60 -8.09
C VAL A 98 -8.72 -5.03 -8.77
N ARG A 99 -9.35 -4.13 -9.55
CA ARG A 99 -10.55 -4.43 -10.32
C ARG A 99 -10.30 -5.51 -11.36
N THR A 100 -9.18 -5.42 -12.07
CA THR A 100 -8.77 -6.41 -13.07
C THR A 100 -8.63 -7.79 -12.44
N ILE A 101 -7.91 -7.89 -11.31
CA ILE A 101 -7.75 -9.14 -10.56
C ILE A 101 -9.11 -9.67 -10.06
N SER A 102 -9.99 -8.80 -9.56
CA SER A 102 -11.35 -9.18 -9.15
C SER A 102 -12.19 -9.73 -10.31
N ASN A 103 -12.07 -9.16 -11.50
CA ASN A 103 -12.79 -9.62 -12.69
C ASN A 103 -12.34 -11.02 -13.12
N GLU A 104 -11.06 -11.34 -12.94
CA GLU A 104 -10.46 -12.65 -13.23
C GLU A 104 -10.95 -13.76 -12.27
N LEU A 105 -11.43 -13.42 -11.07
CA LEU A 105 -11.96 -14.42 -10.14
C LEU A 105 -13.28 -15.04 -10.62
N THR A 106 -13.37 -16.36 -10.55
CA THR A 106 -14.60 -17.11 -10.91
C THR A 106 -15.66 -17.07 -9.81
N ALA A 107 -15.27 -16.80 -8.57
CA ALA A 107 -16.16 -16.73 -7.41
C ALA A 107 -15.66 -15.68 -6.40
N PRO A 108 -16.50 -15.25 -5.43
CA PRO A 108 -16.06 -14.42 -4.31
C PRO A 108 -14.90 -15.06 -3.53
N SER A 109 -13.93 -14.25 -3.14
CA SER A 109 -12.75 -14.65 -2.38
C SER A 109 -12.78 -14.03 -0.98
N SER A 110 -12.28 -14.75 0.02
CA SER A 110 -12.11 -14.24 1.38
C SER A 110 -10.77 -13.52 1.60
N LYS A 111 -9.80 -13.67 0.69
CA LYS A 111 -8.47 -13.04 0.77
C LYS A 111 -8.59 -11.55 0.42
N PRO A 112 -8.34 -10.65 1.38
CA PRO A 112 -8.56 -9.22 1.18
C PRO A 112 -7.40 -8.54 0.47
N PHE A 113 -7.72 -7.42 -0.17
CA PHE A 113 -6.74 -6.40 -0.56
C PHE A 113 -6.73 -5.27 0.47
N ILE A 114 -5.53 -4.86 0.89
CA ILE A 114 -5.30 -3.68 1.72
C ILE A 114 -4.73 -2.59 0.81
N ILE A 115 -5.51 -1.54 0.59
CA ILE A 115 -5.10 -0.41 -0.24
C ILE A 115 -4.39 0.59 0.66
N SER A 116 -3.07 0.72 0.51
CA SER A 116 -2.23 1.63 1.30
C SER A 116 -2.28 3.01 0.65
N VAL A 117 -2.57 4.05 1.43
CA VAL A 117 -2.73 5.42 0.93
C VAL A 117 -1.94 6.45 1.73
N PHE A 118 -1.63 7.56 1.07
CA PHE A 118 -1.02 8.75 1.68
C PHE A 118 -1.56 10.01 0.99
N GLY A 119 -1.51 11.13 1.72
CA GLY A 119 -1.99 12.45 1.28
C GLY A 119 -2.26 13.34 2.49
N SER A 120 -2.82 14.53 2.27
CA SER A 120 -3.39 15.34 3.35
C SER A 120 -4.54 14.61 4.07
N PRO A 121 -4.96 15.05 5.26
CA PRO A 121 -6.14 14.49 5.92
C PRO A 121 -7.38 14.42 5.02
N GLU A 122 -7.65 15.47 4.24
CA GLU A 122 -8.77 15.55 3.29
C GLU A 122 -8.60 14.53 2.16
N GLU A 123 -7.42 14.46 1.55
CA GLU A 123 -7.09 13.50 0.49
C GLU A 123 -7.25 12.05 0.98
N VAL A 124 -6.84 11.75 2.21
CA VAL A 124 -7.03 10.43 2.84
C VAL A 124 -8.52 10.12 3.04
N GLY A 125 -9.33 11.11 3.42
CA GLY A 125 -10.79 10.98 3.48
C GLY A 125 -11.41 10.68 2.10
N GLU A 126 -10.96 11.37 1.05
CA GLU A 126 -11.38 11.09 -0.33
C GLU A 126 -10.98 9.68 -0.80
N CYS A 127 -9.75 9.26 -0.47
CA CYS A 127 -9.28 7.91 -0.74
C CYS A 127 -10.18 6.86 -0.07
N TYR A 128 -10.56 7.08 1.20
CA TYR A 128 -11.48 6.21 1.92
C TYR A 128 -12.84 6.09 1.21
N GLU A 129 -13.43 7.23 0.82
CA GLU A 129 -14.72 7.25 0.12
C GLU A 129 -14.67 6.48 -1.20
N LYS A 130 -13.59 6.65 -1.98
CA LYS A 130 -13.35 5.90 -3.22
C LYS A 130 -13.25 4.39 -2.97
N ILE A 131 -12.49 3.97 -1.96
CA ILE A 131 -12.30 2.55 -1.64
C ILE A 131 -13.62 1.91 -1.16
N VAL A 132 -14.41 2.63 -0.37
CA VAL A 132 -15.73 2.16 0.08
C VAL A 132 -16.69 2.00 -1.10
N ALA A 133 -16.74 2.96 -2.02
CA ALA A 133 -17.55 2.82 -3.23
C ALA A 133 -17.11 1.60 -4.05
N PHE A 134 -15.80 1.45 -4.22
CA PHE A 134 -15.19 0.37 -4.99
C PHE A 134 -15.42 -1.03 -4.40
N GLN A 135 -15.58 -1.16 -3.06
CA GLN A 135 -15.91 -2.43 -2.41
C GLN A 135 -17.14 -3.12 -3.03
N THR A 136 -18.11 -2.35 -3.52
CA THR A 136 -19.34 -2.89 -4.13
C THR A 136 -19.13 -3.48 -5.52
N GLU A 137 -17.95 -3.25 -6.12
CA GLU A 137 -17.62 -3.61 -7.50
C GLU A 137 -16.63 -4.77 -7.57
N VAL A 138 -16.18 -5.30 -6.43
CA VAL A 138 -15.16 -6.35 -6.35
C VAL A 138 -15.63 -7.60 -5.62
N LYS A 139 -14.98 -8.72 -5.93
CA LYS A 139 -15.29 -10.05 -5.41
C LYS A 139 -14.47 -10.43 -4.17
N MET A 140 -13.69 -9.51 -3.62
CA MET A 140 -12.93 -9.70 -2.38
C MET A 140 -13.15 -8.54 -1.40
N PRO A 141 -12.92 -8.74 -0.09
CA PRO A 141 -12.93 -7.65 0.86
C PRO A 141 -11.78 -6.67 0.58
N LEU A 142 -12.06 -5.39 0.78
CA LEU A 142 -11.10 -4.31 0.75
C LEU A 142 -10.91 -3.77 2.17
N ALA A 143 -9.69 -3.36 2.46
CA ALA A 143 -9.34 -2.55 3.60
C ALA A 143 -8.51 -1.36 3.12
N MET A 144 -8.45 -0.32 3.94
CA MET A 144 -7.55 0.80 3.72
C MET A 144 -6.51 0.85 4.85
N GLU A 145 -5.25 1.02 4.48
CA GLU A 145 -4.15 1.36 5.38
C GLU A 145 -3.70 2.78 5.10
N ILE A 146 -3.40 3.56 6.15
CA ILE A 146 -2.91 4.93 6.00
C ILE A 146 -1.44 4.95 6.39
N ASN A 147 -0.60 5.32 5.45
CA ASN A 147 0.83 5.39 5.67
C ASN A 147 1.24 6.79 6.16
N ILE A 148 1.16 7.03 7.47
CA ILE A 148 1.57 8.31 8.07
C ILE A 148 3.08 8.42 8.33
N SER A 149 3.88 7.46 7.88
CA SER A 149 5.31 7.39 8.23
C SER A 149 6.20 8.35 7.43
N CYS A 150 5.79 8.77 6.23
CA CYS A 150 6.68 9.44 5.28
C CYS A 150 6.89 10.94 5.60
N PRO A 151 8.10 11.38 5.98
CA PRO A 151 8.51 12.77 5.94
C PRO A 151 9.21 13.04 4.60
N ASN A 152 8.68 12.55 3.48
CA ASN A 152 9.23 12.85 2.15
C ASN A 152 8.86 14.28 1.70
N ILE A 153 8.22 15.06 2.58
CA ILE A 153 8.01 16.49 2.44
C ILE A 153 9.12 17.20 3.22
N PRO A 154 10.02 17.95 2.54
CA PRO A 154 11.09 18.69 3.21
C PRO A 154 10.55 19.63 4.29
N GLY A 155 11.07 19.53 5.51
CA GLY A 155 10.73 20.43 6.63
C GLY A 155 9.60 19.96 7.53
N GLU A 156 8.89 18.88 7.17
CA GLU A 156 7.78 18.34 7.96
C GLU A 156 8.23 17.16 8.83
N ILE A 157 7.74 17.13 10.06
CA ILE A 157 7.85 15.95 10.93
C ILE A 157 6.73 14.99 10.53
N SER A 158 7.03 13.69 10.43
CA SER A 158 6.01 12.67 10.18
C SER A 158 4.80 12.85 11.11
N PRO A 159 3.55 12.83 10.59
CA PRO A 159 2.35 12.92 11.42
C PRO A 159 2.29 11.84 12.51
N ALA A 160 2.98 10.71 12.31
CA ALA A 160 3.10 9.66 13.32
C ALA A 160 3.83 10.09 14.60
N TYR A 161 4.61 11.17 14.56
CA TYR A 161 5.39 11.67 15.69
C TYR A 161 4.73 12.83 16.42
N SER A 162 3.56 13.31 15.96
CA SER A 162 2.79 14.37 16.61
C SER A 162 1.35 13.93 16.83
N ALA A 163 0.91 13.90 18.09
CA ALA A 163 -0.47 13.57 18.42
C ALA A 163 -1.48 14.56 17.81
N GLU A 164 -1.09 15.83 17.70
CA GLU A 164 -1.90 16.88 17.07
C GLU A 164 -2.07 16.61 15.58
N GLU A 165 -0.99 16.35 14.85
CA GLU A 165 -1.06 16.04 13.41
C GLU A 165 -1.84 14.76 13.15
N LEU A 166 -1.61 13.70 13.93
CA LEU A 166 -2.38 12.46 13.83
C LEU A 166 -3.88 12.69 14.02
N SER A 167 -4.27 13.61 14.91
CA SER A 167 -5.68 13.90 15.19
C SER A 167 -6.43 14.43 13.98
N HIS A 168 -5.78 15.22 13.12
CA HIS A 168 -6.36 15.73 11.88
C HIS A 168 -6.74 14.59 10.93
N TYR A 169 -5.85 13.60 10.74
CA TYR A 169 -6.14 12.41 9.94
C TYR A 169 -7.31 11.61 10.51
N LEU A 170 -7.34 11.39 11.82
CA LEU A 170 -8.42 10.65 12.48
C LEU A 170 -9.78 11.37 12.35
N HIS A 171 -9.80 12.70 12.45
CA HIS A 171 -11.01 13.51 12.27
C HIS A 171 -11.55 13.49 10.84
N ALA A 172 -10.66 13.60 9.85
CA ALA A 172 -11.04 13.49 8.45
C ALA A 172 -11.68 12.12 8.15
N LEU A 173 -11.05 11.03 8.61
CA LEU A 173 -11.61 9.68 8.48
C LEU A 173 -12.95 9.53 9.19
N GLN A 174 -13.10 10.06 10.41
CA GLN A 174 -14.37 10.00 11.13
C GLN A 174 -15.48 10.73 10.37
N THR A 175 -15.15 11.84 9.71
CA THR A 175 -16.09 12.60 8.87
C THR A 175 -16.51 11.78 7.65
N SER A 176 -15.55 11.19 6.93
CA SER A 176 -15.85 10.33 5.77
C SER A 176 -16.62 9.06 6.18
N LEU A 177 -16.27 8.44 7.31
CA LEU A 177 -17.00 7.29 7.88
C LEU A 177 -18.48 7.62 8.15
N LYS A 178 -18.78 8.80 8.69
CA LYS A 178 -20.16 9.25 8.93
C LYS A 178 -20.90 9.49 7.62
N LYS A 179 -20.23 10.06 6.63
CA LYS A 179 -20.78 10.33 5.29
C LYS A 179 -21.13 9.04 4.54
N THR A 180 -20.28 8.02 4.61
CA THR A 180 -20.49 6.74 3.93
C THR A 180 -21.37 5.77 4.72
N GLY A 181 -21.31 5.80 6.05
CA GLY A 181 -22.10 4.95 6.95
C GLY A 181 -23.55 5.40 7.20
N SER A 182 -23.95 6.55 6.63
CA SER A 182 -25.36 6.98 6.60
C SER A 182 -26.14 6.35 5.42
N ARG A 183 -25.63 5.25 4.86
CA ARG A 183 -26.26 4.41 3.83
C ARG A 183 -26.42 2.98 4.38
#